data_AF-A0A7Z9G5E8-F1
#
_entry.id   AF-A0A7Z9G5E8-F1
#
_cell.length_a   1.000
_cell.length_b   1.000
_cell.length_c   1.000
_cell.angle_alpha   90.00
_cell.angle_beta   90.00
_cell.angle_gamma   90.00
#
_symmetry.space_group_name_H-M   'P 1'
#
loop_
_entity.id
_entity.type
_entity.pdbx_description
1 polymer ?
#
loop_
_entity_poly.entity_id
_entity_poly.type
_entity_poly.pdbx_seq_one_letter_code
_entity_poly.pdbx_strand_id
1 'polypeptide(L)'
;MYRVVAVLLAMSFLNLGCYNTFVVNKAEFAKLQQKSVEEDVVTVTDGEGQRVVVGENTKIYVRSDGGRRYPVTAFNFKMTETQLVASDRDTLLMLGGVSQYEIDHISTLKTVGLISLGAAAAAGVIVSIILTSGAKSFN
;
A
#
# COMPACT_ATOMS: atom_id res chain seq x y z
N MET A 1 18.26 29.11 -2.55
CA MET A 1 17.25 28.63 -1.58
C MET A 1 16.18 27.77 -2.25
N TYR A 2 15.59 28.22 -3.36
CA TYR A 2 14.59 27.48 -4.18
C TYR A 2 15.02 26.06 -4.61
N ARG A 3 16.31 25.84 -4.91
CA ARG A 3 16.84 24.50 -5.28
C ARG A 3 16.79 23.48 -4.14
N VAL A 4 17.04 23.91 -2.90
CA VAL A 4 17.00 23.04 -1.71
C VAL A 4 15.55 22.75 -1.32
N VAL A 5 14.68 23.75 -1.44
CA VAL A 5 13.23 23.59 -1.21
C VAL A 5 12.62 22.62 -2.21
N ALA A 6 12.99 22.66 -3.49
CA ALA A 6 12.48 21.74 -4.50
C ALA A 6 12.89 20.27 -4.23
N VAL A 7 14.13 20.04 -3.77
CA VAL A 7 14.61 18.70 -3.41
C VAL A 7 13.88 18.16 -2.18
N LEU A 8 13.70 18.98 -1.14
CA LEU A 8 12.93 18.61 0.04
C LEU A 8 11.47 18.31 -0.32
N LEU A 9 10.84 19.13 -1.17
CA LEU A 9 9.47 18.93 -1.63
C LEU A 9 9.34 17.60 -2.38
N ALA A 10 10.25 17.31 -3.32
CA ALA A 10 10.29 16.05 -4.06
C ALA A 10 10.49 14.83 -3.14
N MET A 11 11.34 14.94 -2.11
CA MET A 11 11.57 13.89 -1.12
C MET A 11 10.30 13.56 -0.32
N SER A 12 9.47 14.56 -0.01
CA SER A 12 8.19 14.37 0.69
C SER A 12 7.20 13.50 -0.11
N PHE A 13 7.21 13.58 -1.45
CA PHE A 13 6.33 12.76 -2.29
C PHE A 13 6.74 11.28 -2.34
N LEU A 14 8.01 10.96 -2.03
CA LEU A 14 8.51 9.59 -1.98
C LEU A 14 8.02 8.81 -0.74
N ASN A 15 7.49 9.51 0.27
CA ASN A 15 6.90 8.88 1.47
C ASN A 15 5.46 8.39 1.26
N LEU A 16 4.83 8.73 0.13
CA LEU A 16 3.56 8.13 -0.27
C LEU A 16 3.87 6.74 -0.81
N GLY A 17 3.78 5.73 0.05
CA GLY A 17 4.08 4.34 -0.30
C GLY A 17 3.38 3.90 -1.59
N CYS A 18 3.98 2.95 -2.31
CA CYS A 18 3.52 2.49 -3.63
C CYS A 18 2.22 1.67 -3.60
N TYR A 19 1.31 1.95 -2.67
CA TYR A 19 0.05 1.25 -2.49
C TYR A 19 -1.14 2.13 -2.91
N ASN A 20 -2.17 1.47 -3.41
CA ASN A 20 -3.52 2.00 -3.56
C ASN A 20 -4.39 1.27 -2.53
N THR A 21 -5.13 2.04 -1.75
CA THR A 21 -6.05 1.49 -0.74
C THR A 21 -7.46 1.47 -1.34
N PHE A 22 -8.03 0.28 -1.45
CA PHE A 22 -9.38 0.04 -1.92
C PHE A 22 -10.30 -0.18 -0.73
N VAL A 23 -11.41 0.56 -0.69
CA VAL A 23 -12.43 0.39 0.35
C VAL A 23 -13.49 -0.56 -0.15
N VAL A 24 -13.67 -1.68 0.54
CA VAL A 24 -14.66 -2.69 0.20
C VAL A 24 -15.80 -2.69 1.23
N ASN A 25 -16.96 -3.18 0.81
CA ASN A 25 -18.07 -3.36 1.75
C ASN A 25 -17.84 -4.61 2.64
N LYS A 26 -18.63 -4.71 3.72
CA LYS A 26 -18.54 -5.82 4.68
C LYS A 26 -18.72 -7.20 4.02
N ALA A 27 -19.66 -7.33 3.08
CA ALA A 27 -19.99 -8.59 2.44
C ALA A 27 -18.85 -9.08 1.52
N GLU A 28 -18.24 -8.17 0.76
CA GLU A 28 -17.08 -8.41 -0.08
C GLU A 28 -15.86 -8.77 0.77
N PHE A 29 -15.61 -8.02 1.85
CA PHE A 29 -14.51 -8.35 2.76
C PHE A 29 -14.71 -9.72 3.44
N ALA A 30 -15.95 -10.09 3.77
CA ALA A 30 -16.26 -11.39 4.37
C ALA A 30 -15.91 -12.58 3.45
N LYS A 31 -15.87 -12.39 2.12
CA LYS A 31 -15.41 -13.42 1.17
C LYS A 31 -13.94 -13.79 1.39
N LEU A 32 -13.14 -12.85 1.89
CA LEU A 32 -11.70 -13.04 2.15
C LEU A 32 -11.42 -13.98 3.34
N GLN A 33 -12.45 -14.47 4.03
CA GLN A 33 -12.31 -15.50 5.07
C GLN A 33 -12.12 -16.89 4.48
N GLN A 34 -12.62 -17.13 3.27
CA GLN A 34 -12.60 -18.44 2.63
C GLN A 34 -11.54 -18.43 1.54
N LYS A 35 -10.59 -19.35 1.66
CA LYS A 35 -9.66 -19.63 0.57
C LYS A 35 -10.39 -20.45 -0.48
N SER A 36 -10.40 -20.00 -1.74
CA SER A 36 -10.91 -20.81 -2.85
C SER A 36 -10.07 -22.07 -3.00
N VAL A 37 -10.72 -23.21 -3.29
CA VAL A 37 -10.04 -24.52 -3.39
C VAL A 37 -9.25 -24.65 -4.70
N GLU A 38 -9.66 -23.94 -5.74
CA GLU A 38 -9.05 -24.00 -7.09
C GLU A 38 -8.00 -22.92 -7.35
N GLU A 39 -8.11 -21.76 -6.68
CA GLU A 39 -7.19 -20.62 -6.87
C GLU A 39 -6.78 -20.04 -5.51
N ASP A 40 -5.49 -19.76 -5.31
CA ASP A 40 -4.95 -19.11 -4.10
C ASP A 40 -5.32 -17.61 -4.01
N VAL A 41 -6.31 -17.16 -4.79
CA VAL A 41 -6.74 -15.77 -4.90
C VAL A 41 -8.27 -15.65 -4.86
N VAL A 42 -8.75 -14.53 -4.32
CA VAL A 42 -10.16 -14.15 -4.30
C VAL A 42 -10.30 -12.76 -4.91
N THR A 43 -11.23 -12.61 -5.86
CA THR A 43 -11.55 -11.29 -6.43
C THR A 43 -12.74 -10.68 -5.69
N VAL A 44 -12.56 -9.46 -5.21
CA VAL A 44 -13.61 -8.66 -4.56
C VAL A 44 -13.84 -7.37 -5.33
N THR A 45 -15.02 -6.78 -5.16
CA THR A 45 -15.35 -5.49 -5.76
C THR A 45 -15.30 -4.38 -4.71
N ASP A 46 -14.62 -3.28 -5.01
CA ASP A 46 -14.60 -2.10 -4.15
C ASP A 46 -15.91 -1.29 -4.21
N GLY A 47 -16.02 -0.26 -3.37
CA GLY A 47 -17.17 0.64 -3.38
C GLY A 47 -17.34 1.47 -4.66
N GLU A 48 -16.33 1.52 -5.52
CA GLU A 48 -16.31 2.24 -6.79
C GLU A 48 -16.56 1.31 -8.01
N GLY A 49 -16.74 0.00 -7.78
CA GLY A 49 -16.97 -1.00 -8.83
C GLY A 49 -15.69 -1.59 -9.44
N GLN A 50 -14.51 -1.28 -8.90
CA GLN A 50 -13.23 -1.84 -9.35
C GLN A 50 -13.03 -3.25 -8.78
N ARG A 51 -12.51 -4.15 -9.62
CA ARG A 51 -12.21 -5.53 -9.23
C ARG A 51 -10.79 -5.58 -8.65
N VAL A 52 -10.68 -6.05 -7.41
CA VAL A 52 -9.41 -6.15 -6.68
C VAL A 52 -9.14 -7.63 -6.41
N VAL A 53 -7.97 -8.10 -6.86
CA VAL A 53 -7.51 -9.47 -6.62
C VAL A 53 -6.75 -9.52 -5.30
N VAL A 54 -7.17 -10.42 -4.41
CA VAL A 54 -6.59 -10.59 -3.07
C VAL A 54 -6.00 -12.00 -2.98
N GLY A 55 -4.70 -12.08 -2.70
CA GLY A 55 -4.02 -13.34 -2.37
C GLY A 55 -3.49 -13.31 -0.94
N GLU A 56 -2.77 -14.37 -0.55
CA GLU A 56 -2.22 -14.53 0.81
C GLU A 56 -1.29 -13.39 1.22
N ASN A 57 -0.56 -12.81 0.26
CA ASN A 57 0.38 -11.72 0.49
C ASN A 57 -0.25 -10.32 0.39
N THR A 58 -1.54 -10.23 0.06
CA THR A 58 -2.24 -8.95 -0.03
C THR A 58 -2.49 -8.41 1.37
N LYS A 59 -2.08 -7.15 1.60
CA LYS A 59 -2.27 -6.50 2.91
C LYS A 59 -3.71 -6.01 3.02
N ILE A 60 -4.45 -6.55 3.98
CA ILE A 60 -5.82 -6.13 4.27
C ILE A 60 -5.90 -5.54 5.67
N TYR A 61 -6.83 -4.60 5.84
CA TYR A 61 -6.98 -3.84 7.08
C TYR A 61 -8.43 -3.57 7.40
N VAL A 62 -8.66 -3.33 8.68
CA VAL A 62 -9.96 -2.91 9.21
C VAL A 62 -9.74 -1.62 9.99
N ARG A 63 -10.51 -0.59 9.67
CA ARG A 63 -10.45 0.70 10.36
C ARG A 63 -11.54 0.75 11.42
N SER A 64 -11.15 1.10 12.65
CA SER A 64 -12.11 1.37 13.72
C SER A 64 -12.64 2.81 13.62
N ASP A 65 -13.78 3.10 14.24
CA ASP A 65 -14.36 4.44 14.34
C ASP A 65 -13.39 5.47 14.95
N GLY A 66 -12.49 5.01 15.82
CA GLY A 66 -11.40 5.84 16.37
C GLY A 66 -10.26 6.15 15.39
N GLY A 67 -10.41 5.79 14.10
CA GLY A 67 -9.42 6.03 13.05
C GLY A 67 -8.21 5.08 13.08
N ARG A 68 -8.12 4.17 14.05
CA ARG A 68 -7.04 3.17 14.13
C ARG A 68 -7.22 2.10 13.05
N ARG A 69 -6.13 1.80 12.35
CA ARG A 69 -6.05 0.79 11.30
C ARG A 69 -5.46 -0.49 11.86
N TYR A 70 -6.21 -1.58 11.82
CA TYR A 70 -5.81 -2.89 12.32
C TYR A 70 -5.48 -3.82 11.15
N PRO A 71 -4.27 -4.40 11.08
CA PRO A 71 -3.91 -5.36 10.05
C PRO A 71 -4.65 -6.69 10.29
N VAL A 72 -5.08 -7.29 9.19
CA VAL A 72 -5.67 -8.63 9.14
C VAL A 72 -4.96 -9.42 8.04
N THR A 73 -4.82 -10.72 8.21
CA THR A 73 -4.23 -11.59 7.19
C THR A 73 -5.36 -12.23 6.38
N ALA A 74 -5.29 -12.11 5.05
CA ALA A 74 -6.27 -12.72 4.16
C ALA A 74 -6.35 -14.23 4.41
N PHE A 75 -7.57 -14.78 4.39
CA PHE A 75 -7.86 -16.20 4.65
C PHE A 75 -7.51 -16.71 6.06
N ASN A 76 -7.03 -15.85 6.96
CA ASN A 76 -6.68 -16.21 8.34
C ASN A 76 -7.39 -15.30 9.36
N PHE A 77 -8.68 -15.09 9.15
CA PHE A 77 -9.53 -14.38 10.10
C PHE A 77 -10.95 -14.93 10.05
N LYS A 78 -11.69 -14.67 11.13
CA LYS A 78 -13.10 -15.02 11.24
C LYS A 78 -13.92 -13.80 11.60
N MET A 79 -14.96 -13.57 10.82
CA MET A 79 -15.94 -12.51 10.99
C MET A 79 -17.29 -13.15 11.29
N THR A 80 -17.80 -12.84 12.47
CA THR A 80 -19.15 -13.21 12.93
C THR A 80 -20.11 -12.04 12.71
N GLU A 81 -21.33 -12.10 13.23
CA GLU A 81 -22.26 -10.97 13.14
C GLU A 81 -21.80 -9.75 13.96
N THR A 82 -21.12 -10.00 15.09
CA THR A 82 -20.78 -8.98 16.09
C THR A 82 -19.29 -8.70 16.21
N GLN A 83 -18.43 -9.64 15.80
CA GLN A 83 -16.99 -9.57 16.03
C GLN A 83 -16.17 -10.02 14.83
N LEU A 84 -15.00 -9.39 14.68
CA LEU A 84 -13.93 -9.79 13.80
C LEU A 84 -12.74 -10.24 14.66
N VAL A 85 -12.22 -11.43 14.37
CA VAL A 85 -11.12 -12.03 15.09
C VAL A 85 -10.06 -12.48 14.09
N ALA A 86 -8.84 -11.96 14.23
CA ALA A 86 -7.65 -12.42 13.51
C ALA A 86 -6.62 -12.86 14.54
N SER A 87 -6.50 -14.19 14.74
CA SER A 87 -5.70 -14.78 15.82
C SER A 87 -4.20 -14.60 15.60
N ASP A 88 -3.75 -14.44 14.36
CA ASP A 88 -2.35 -14.28 13.99
C ASP A 88 -1.83 -12.85 14.19
N ARG A 89 -2.75 -11.88 14.34
CA ARG A 89 -2.46 -10.45 14.54
C ARG A 89 -2.88 -9.93 15.91
N ASP A 90 -3.34 -10.81 16.81
CA ASP A 90 -3.94 -10.45 18.09
C ASP A 90 -5.06 -9.39 17.94
N THR A 91 -5.80 -9.45 16.82
CA THR A 91 -6.85 -8.47 16.52
C THR A 91 -8.21 -9.05 16.91
N LEU A 92 -8.86 -8.42 17.89
CA LEU A 92 -10.26 -8.66 18.23
C LEU A 92 -11.01 -7.33 18.20
N LEU A 93 -11.96 -7.21 17.28
CA LEU A 93 -12.71 -5.99 17.05
C LEU A 93 -14.21 -6.27 17.05
N MET A 94 -14.97 -5.42 17.73
CA MET A 94 -16.41 -5.41 17.58
C MET A 94 -16.78 -4.76 16.25
N LEU A 95 -17.61 -5.43 15.44
CA LEU A 95 -18.00 -4.95 14.12
C LEU A 95 -18.82 -3.65 14.18
N GLY A 96 -19.50 -3.40 15.29
CA GLY A 96 -20.18 -2.13 15.54
C GLY A 96 -19.23 -0.93 15.72
N GLY A 97 -17.93 -1.18 15.94
CA GLY A 97 -16.89 -0.15 16.06
C GLY A 97 -15.95 -0.10 14.84
N VAL A 98 -16.35 -0.70 13.71
CA VAL A 98 -15.61 -0.75 12.45
C VAL A 98 -16.23 0.22 11.46
N SER A 99 -15.43 1.16 10.97
CA SER A 99 -15.85 2.18 10.01
C SER A 99 -15.59 1.76 8.57
N GLN A 100 -14.46 1.10 8.29
CA GLN A 100 -14.02 0.78 6.92
C GLN A 100 -13.27 -0.55 6.82
N TYR A 101 -13.38 -1.19 5.66
CA TYR A 101 -12.63 -2.37 5.29
C TYR A 101 -11.74 -2.03 4.10
N GLU A 102 -10.44 -2.28 4.23
CA GLU A 102 -9.43 -1.75 3.31
C GLU A 102 -8.53 -2.85 2.78
N ILE A 103 -8.15 -2.71 1.52
CA ILE A 103 -7.23 -3.61 0.82
C ILE A 103 -6.14 -2.76 0.19
N ASP A 104 -4.90 -2.96 0.58
CA ASP A 104 -3.76 -2.29 -0.02
C ASP A 104 -3.19 -3.15 -1.15
N HIS A 105 -3.23 -2.61 -2.36
CA HIS A 105 -2.60 -3.23 -3.53
C HIS A 105 -1.47 -2.37 -4.07
N ILE A 106 -0.39 -3.00 -4.52
CA ILE A 106 0.76 -2.28 -5.06
C ILE A 106 0.35 -1.64 -6.39
N SER A 107 0.55 -0.33 -6.49
CA SER A 107 0.39 0.39 -7.75
C SER A 107 1.65 0.24 -8.59
N THR A 108 1.55 -0.50 -9.70
CA THR A 108 2.65 -0.70 -10.65
C THR A 108 3.18 0.63 -11.18
N LEU A 109 2.29 1.56 -11.53
CA LEU A 109 2.68 2.87 -12.07
C LEU A 109 3.45 3.71 -11.05
N LYS A 110 2.97 3.79 -9.79
CA LYS A 110 3.69 4.51 -8.73
C LYS A 110 5.05 3.86 -8.46
N THR A 111 5.09 2.53 -8.43
CA THR A 111 6.33 1.76 -8.19
C THR A 111 7.36 1.99 -9.30
N VAL A 112 6.97 1.83 -10.57
CA VAL A 112 7.84 2.04 -11.73
C VAL A 112 8.28 3.51 -11.83
N GLY A 113 7.39 4.45 -11.55
CA GLY A 113 7.73 5.87 -11.50
C GLY A 113 8.79 6.17 -10.45
N LEU A 114 8.66 5.60 -9.25
CA LEU A 114 9.62 5.79 -8.16
C LEU A 114 10.99 5.18 -8.48
N ILE A 115 11.02 3.96 -9.02
CA ILE A 115 12.26 3.29 -9.43
C ILE A 115 12.96 4.07 -10.55
N SER A 116 12.21 4.48 -11.58
CA SER A 116 12.77 5.22 -12.71
C SER A 116 13.30 6.60 -12.31
N LEU A 117 12.58 7.31 -11.45
CA LEU A 117 13.03 8.59 -10.89
C LEU A 117 14.30 8.43 -10.05
N GLY A 118 14.37 7.39 -9.21
CA GLY A 118 15.56 7.08 -8.42
C GLY A 118 16.78 6.78 -9.29
N ALA A 119 16.61 5.97 -10.34
CA ALA A 119 17.68 5.65 -11.28
C ALA A 119 18.17 6.89 -12.05
N ALA A 120 17.25 7.72 -12.55
CA ALA A 120 17.59 8.95 -13.25
C ALA A 120 18.34 9.94 -12.35
N ALA A 121 17.92 10.09 -11.08
CA ALA A 121 18.60 10.94 -10.11
C ALA A 121 20.03 10.46 -9.86
N ALA A 122 20.25 9.16 -9.65
CA ALA A 122 21.58 8.60 -9.46
C ALA A 122 22.49 8.83 -10.67
N ALA A 123 21.99 8.57 -11.88
CA ALA A 123 22.73 8.83 -13.12
C ALA A 123 23.09 10.32 -13.27
N GLY A 124 22.13 11.22 -12.97
CA GLY A 124 22.37 12.66 -13.00
C GLY A 124 23.46 13.11 -12.05
N VAL A 125 23.51 12.55 -10.84
CA VAL A 125 24.59 12.82 -9.87
C VAL A 125 25.94 12.37 -10.43
N ILE A 126 26.03 11.15 -10.97
CA ILE A 126 27.29 10.63 -11.54
C ILE A 126 27.78 11.52 -12.67
N VAL A 127 26.91 11.87 -13.62
CA VAL A 127 27.25 12.76 -14.74
C VAL A 127 27.70 14.13 -14.24
N SER A 128 27.03 14.68 -13.22
CA SER A 128 27.41 15.97 -12.63
C SER A 128 28.81 15.93 -12.00
N ILE A 129 29.16 14.82 -11.32
CA ILE A 129 30.49 14.63 -10.73
C ILE A 129 31.54 14.58 -11.84
N ILE A 130 31.32 13.80 -12.90
CA ILE A 130 32.26 13.69 -14.02
C ILE A 130 32.53 15.06 -14.66
N LEU A 131 31.46 15.81 -14.96
CA LEU A 131 31.59 17.11 -15.61
C LEU A 131 32.27 18.16 -14.71
N THR A 132 32.02 18.14 -13.40
CA THR A 132 32.62 19.11 -12.47
C THR A 132 34.02 18.74 -12.00
N SER A 133 34.36 17.45 -11.96
CA SER A 133 35.72 16.98 -11.64
C SER A 133 36.69 17.21 -12.80
N GLY A 134 36.27 17.04 -14.06
CA GLY A 134 37.06 17.42 -15.23
C GLY A 134 37.37 18.93 -15.30
N ALA A 135 36.43 19.77 -14.88
CA ALA A 135 36.62 21.24 -14.86
C ALA A 135 37.65 21.72 -13.83
N LYS A 136 37.95 20.92 -12.80
CA LYS A 136 38.90 21.27 -11.73
C LYS A 136 40.35 20.85 -12.02
N SER A 137 40.57 20.05 -13.06
CA SER A 137 41.90 19.51 -13.43
C SER A 137 42.72 20.43 -14.34
N PHE A 138 42.16 21.52 -14.85
CA PHE A 138 42.80 22.41 -15.84
C PHE A 138 43.09 23.82 -15.31
N ASN A 139 43.24 23.99 -13.99
CA ASN A 139 43.68 25.25 -13.38
C ASN A 139 44.83 25.00 -12.40
#